data_AF-A0A938ZP89-F1
#
_entry.id   AF-A0A938ZP89-F1
#
_cell.length_a   1.000
_cell.length_b   1.000
_cell.length_c   1.000
_cell.angle_alpha   90.00
_cell.angle_beta   90.00
_cell.angle_gamma   90.00
#
_symmetry.space_group_name_H-M   'P 1'
#
loop_
_entity.id
_entity.type
_entity.pdbx_description
1 polymer ?
#
loop_
_entity_poly.entity_id
_entity_poly.type
_entity_poly.pdbx_seq_one_letter_code
_entity_poly.pdbx_strand_id
1 'polypeptide(L)'
;MPLKIVQNFDGSFTLEAQAQEILFNLLTGVAFLNQICQQLGCEQLRFTELLFQPVPYSLTTTKGMPAEFEKYHESDEYVIINVPPNFMFSAKIFKPSRLCAIYQKLSNE
;
A
#
# COMPACT_ATOMS: atom_id res chain seq x y z
N MET A 1 -39.22 -2.02 -7.07
CA MET A 1 -38.08 -1.79 -6.16
C MET A 1 -36.81 -1.99 -6.97
N PRO A 2 -36.12 -0.93 -7.42
CA PRO A 2 -34.97 -1.10 -8.30
C PRO A 2 -33.75 -1.44 -7.44
N LEU A 3 -33.20 -2.62 -7.67
CA LEU A 3 -31.90 -3.05 -7.18
C LEU A 3 -30.87 -2.02 -7.60
N LYS A 4 -30.36 -1.23 -6.64
CA LYS A 4 -29.16 -0.42 -6.83
C LYS A 4 -27.99 -1.38 -6.99
N ILE A 5 -27.68 -1.72 -8.23
CA ILE A 5 -26.40 -2.30 -8.60
C ILE A 5 -25.35 -1.24 -8.28
N VAL A 6 -24.73 -1.33 -7.10
CA VAL A 6 -23.50 -0.61 -6.80
C VAL A 6 -22.39 -1.38 -7.48
N GLN A 7 -22.13 -1.04 -8.74
CA GLN A 7 -20.98 -1.51 -9.52
C GLN A 7 -19.72 -0.67 -9.27
N ASN A 8 -19.66 0.05 -8.14
CA ASN A 8 -18.43 0.63 -7.63
C ASN A 8 -17.91 -0.31 -6.55
N PHE A 9 -17.01 -1.21 -6.95
CA PHE A 9 -16.00 -1.70 -6.04
C PHE A 9 -15.31 -0.44 -5.47
N ASP A 10 -15.53 -0.15 -4.18
CA ASP A 10 -15.10 1.08 -3.49
C ASP A 10 -13.57 1.05 -3.25
N GLY A 11 -12.83 0.76 -4.32
CA GLY A 11 -11.38 0.61 -4.41
C GLY A 11 -10.65 1.95 -4.56
N SER A 12 -11.34 2.98 -5.04
CA SER A 12 -10.82 4.33 -5.27
C SER A 12 -10.93 5.18 -4.01
N PHE A 13 -10.07 4.93 -3.02
CA PHE A 13 -9.85 5.95 -2.00
C PHE A 13 -9.18 7.15 -2.68
N THR A 14 -9.78 8.33 -2.57
CA THR A 14 -9.17 9.56 -3.06
C THR A 14 -8.39 10.17 -1.91
N LEU A 15 -7.07 10.17 -2.01
CA LEU A 15 -6.23 10.95 -1.12
C LEU A 15 -6.34 12.42 -1.53
N GLU A 16 -6.57 13.30 -0.56
CA GLU A 16 -6.34 14.73 -0.80
C GLU A 16 -4.88 14.94 -1.19
N ALA A 17 -4.60 15.85 -2.13
CA ALA A 17 -3.23 16.09 -2.61
C ALA A 17 -2.25 16.36 -1.46
N GLN A 18 -2.70 17.09 -0.43
CA GLN A 18 -1.93 17.36 0.79
C GLN A 18 -1.72 16.08 1.63
N ALA A 19 -2.74 15.24 1.78
CA ALA A 19 -2.63 13.98 2.50
C ALA A 19 -1.67 13.01 1.79
N GLN A 20 -1.75 12.93 0.47
CA GLN A 20 -0.85 12.13 -0.35
C GLN A 20 0.60 12.58 -0.20
N GLU A 21 0.87 13.88 -0.31
CA GLU A 21 2.22 14.42 -0.18
C GLU A 21 2.82 14.14 1.20
N ILE A 22 2.05 14.34 2.27
CA ILE A 22 2.48 14.02 3.63
C ILE A 22 2.77 12.52 3.76
N LEU A 23 1.84 11.67 3.31
CA LEU A 23 2.00 10.22 3.39
C LEU A 23 3.23 9.75 2.61
N PHE A 24 3.43 10.26 1.39
CA PHE A 24 4.54 9.89 0.54
C PHE A 24 5.87 10.32 1.18
N ASN A 25 5.96 11.53 1.70
CA ASN A 25 7.15 12.00 2.43
C ASN A 25 7.48 11.13 3.64
N LEU A 26 6.47 10.62 4.36
CA LEU A 26 6.67 9.70 5.47
C LEU A 26 7.14 8.31 4.99
N LEU A 27 6.53 7.80 3.91
CA LEU A 27 6.83 6.49 3.32
C LEU A 27 8.17 6.44 2.57
N THR A 28 8.65 7.59 2.07
CA THR A 28 9.98 7.78 1.47
C THR A 28 11.03 8.21 2.49
N GLY A 29 10.63 8.41 3.76
CA GLY A 29 11.53 8.81 4.82
C GLY A 29 12.66 7.79 5.02
N VAL A 30 13.91 8.25 4.93
CA VAL A 30 15.11 7.40 5.02
C VAL A 30 15.14 6.58 6.32
N ALA A 31 14.69 7.14 7.44
CA ALA A 31 14.60 6.43 8.71
C ALA A 31 13.62 5.24 8.65
N PHE A 32 12.46 5.43 8.01
CA PHE A 32 11.46 4.37 7.83
C PHE A 32 11.95 3.30 6.87
N LEU A 33 12.51 3.70 5.73
CA LEU A 33 13.11 2.79 4.75
C LEU A 33 14.22 1.94 5.38
N ASN A 34 15.15 2.56 6.12
CA ASN A 34 16.23 1.85 6.82
C ASN A 34 15.70 0.84 7.84
N GLN A 35 14.65 1.20 8.59
CA GLN A 35 14.03 0.28 9.54
C GLN A 35 13.43 -0.93 8.81
N ILE A 36 12.71 -0.71 7.72
CA ILE A 36 12.13 -1.80 6.91
C ILE A 36 13.26 -2.65 6.31
N CYS A 37 14.30 -2.02 5.74
CA CYS A 37 15.48 -2.70 5.20
C CYS A 37 16.12 -3.62 6.23
N GLN A 38 16.32 -3.14 7.47
CA GLN A 38 16.88 -3.96 8.55
C GLN A 38 15.99 -5.15 8.92
N GLN A 39 14.66 -4.99 8.88
CA GLN A 39 13.73 -6.08 9.18
C GLN A 39 13.65 -7.13 8.06
N LEU A 40 13.74 -6.71 6.80
CA LEU A 40 13.67 -7.59 5.62
C LEU A 40 15.03 -8.12 5.18
N GLY A 41 16.13 -7.59 5.72
CA GLY A 41 17.48 -7.96 5.31
C GLY A 41 17.84 -7.50 3.89
N CYS A 42 17.18 -6.44 3.39
CA CYS A 42 17.53 -5.84 2.10
C CYS A 42 18.42 -4.60 2.30
N GLU A 43 19.29 -4.32 1.33
CA GLU A 43 20.19 -3.15 1.40
C GLU A 43 19.41 -1.86 1.24
N GLN A 44 18.55 -1.79 0.23
CA GLN A 44 17.80 -0.59 -0.08
C GLN A 44 16.39 -0.91 -0.58
N LEU A 45 15.44 -0.07 -0.16
CA LEU A 45 14.06 -0.09 -0.60
C LEU A 45 13.71 1.23 -1.27
N ARG A 46 13.02 1.13 -2.40
CA ARG A 46 12.46 2.28 -3.11
C ARG A 46 10.95 2.22 -3.04
N PHE A 47 10.34 3.25 -2.47
CA PHE A 47 8.89 3.38 -2.53
C PHE A 47 8.47 3.57 -3.99
N THR A 48 7.56 2.73 -4.48
CA THR A 48 7.12 2.76 -5.89
C THR A 48 5.97 3.73 -6.13
N GLU A 49 5.60 4.52 -5.11
CA GLU A 49 4.45 5.43 -5.14
C GLU A 49 3.10 4.72 -5.35
N LEU A 50 3.11 3.38 -5.30
CA LEU A 50 1.92 2.55 -5.38
C LEU A 50 1.38 2.26 -3.98
N LEU A 51 0.11 2.61 -3.80
CA LEU A 51 -0.67 2.33 -2.60
C LEU A 51 -1.92 1.57 -2.99
N PHE A 52 -2.31 0.62 -2.14
CA PHE A 52 -3.58 -0.06 -2.29
C PHE A 52 -4.20 -0.37 -0.94
N GLN A 53 -5.51 -0.51 -0.92
CA GLN A 53 -6.21 -1.00 0.25
C GLN A 53 -6.35 -2.53 0.16
N PRO A 54 -5.92 -3.28 1.19
CA PRO A 54 -6.15 -4.71 1.22
C PRO A 54 -7.66 -4.97 1.28
N VAL A 55 -8.15 -5.85 0.40
CA VAL A 55 -9.57 -6.15 0.30
C VAL A 55 -9.90 -7.40 1.13
N PRO A 56 -11.07 -7.46 1.77
CA PRO A 56 -11.52 -8.68 2.42
C PRO A 56 -11.61 -9.83 1.41
N TYR A 57 -11.33 -11.04 1.88
CA TYR A 57 -11.44 -12.28 1.10
C TYR A 57 -12.82 -12.35 0.43
N SER A 58 -12.86 -12.40 -0.90
CA SER A 58 -14.09 -12.57 -1.68
C SER A 58 -13.96 -13.78 -2.59
N LEU A 59 -15.10 -14.25 -3.13
CA LEU A 59 -15.18 -15.39 -4.05
C LEU A 59 -14.35 -15.21 -5.32
N THR A 60 -13.97 -13.97 -5.67
CA THR A 60 -13.11 -13.63 -6.82
C THR A 60 -11.68 -13.24 -6.44
N THR A 61 -11.38 -13.04 -5.15
CA THR A 61 -10.07 -12.63 -4.64
C THR A 61 -9.63 -13.59 -3.54
N THR A 62 -9.31 -14.81 -3.96
CA THR A 62 -8.88 -15.93 -3.10
C THR A 62 -7.55 -15.68 -2.36
N LYS A 63 -6.89 -14.53 -2.54
CA LYS A 63 -5.69 -14.13 -1.79
C LYS A 63 -5.85 -12.80 -1.02
N GLY A 64 -7.04 -12.21 -0.96
CA GLY A 64 -7.27 -10.94 -0.25
C GLY A 64 -6.51 -9.74 -0.83
N MET A 65 -6.08 -9.82 -2.10
CA MET A 65 -5.39 -8.76 -2.83
C MET A 65 -6.09 -8.49 -4.17
N PRO A 66 -6.03 -7.25 -4.70
CA PRO A 66 -6.47 -6.95 -6.05
C PRO A 66 -5.53 -7.60 -7.07
N ALA A 67 -6.06 -8.15 -8.16
CA ALA A 67 -5.29 -8.85 -9.20
C ALA A 67 -4.14 -8.01 -9.78
N GLU A 68 -4.29 -6.68 -9.81
CA GLU A 68 -3.24 -5.76 -10.26
C GLU A 68 -1.99 -5.75 -9.37
N PHE A 69 -2.15 -6.09 -8.09
CA PHE A 69 -1.07 -6.09 -7.10
C PHE A 69 -0.56 -7.48 -6.72
N GLU A 70 -1.28 -8.55 -7.09
CA GLU A 70 -0.83 -9.94 -6.86
C GLU A 70 0.56 -10.19 -7.47
N LYS A 71 0.85 -9.60 -8.64
CA LYS A 71 2.16 -9.69 -9.28
C LYS A 71 3.30 -9.19 -8.39
N TYR A 72 3.08 -8.15 -7.57
CA TYR A 72 4.11 -7.62 -6.65
C TYR A 72 4.28 -8.49 -5.41
N HIS A 73 3.28 -9.30 -5.06
CA HIS A 73 3.43 -10.29 -4.00
C HIS A 73 4.12 -11.57 -4.51
N GLU A 74 3.93 -11.92 -5.78
CA GLU A 74 4.57 -13.08 -6.41
C GLU A 74 6.02 -12.80 -6.81
N SER A 75 6.36 -11.55 -7.09
CA SER A 75 7.74 -11.13 -7.35
C SER A 75 8.53 -10.97 -6.06
N ASP A 76 9.68 -11.65 -5.96
CA ASP A 76 10.60 -11.43 -4.85
C ASP A 76 11.16 -10.00 -4.86
N GLU A 77 11.28 -9.35 -6.01
CA GLU A 77 11.83 -7.98 -6.12
C GLU A 77 10.98 -6.90 -5.43
N TYR A 78 9.73 -7.19 -5.09
CA TYR A 78 8.83 -6.23 -4.47
C TYR A 78 8.42 -6.68 -3.07
N VAL A 79 8.15 -5.70 -2.21
CA VAL A 79 7.73 -5.91 -0.83
C VAL A 79 6.52 -5.05 -0.56
N ILE A 80 5.49 -5.67 0.01
CA ILE A 80 4.28 -5.01 0.42
C ILE A 80 4.36 -4.76 1.92
N ILE A 81 4.32 -3.48 2.30
CA ILE A 81 4.38 -3.05 3.70
C ILE A 81 3.04 -2.43 4.08
N ASN A 82 2.47 -2.87 5.20
CA ASN A 82 1.31 -2.20 5.77
C ASN A 82 1.71 -0.82 6.27
N VAL A 83 1.03 0.22 5.79
CA VAL A 83 1.25 1.60 6.21
C VAL A 83 0.90 1.72 7.70
N PRO A 84 1.83 2.20 8.54
CA PRO A 84 1.55 2.38 9.96
C PRO A 84 0.38 3.34 10.18
N PRO A 85 -0.51 3.06 11.17
CA PRO A 85 -1.63 3.95 11.46
C PRO A 85 -1.17 5.36 11.80
N ASN A 86 -0.01 5.51 12.46
CA ASN A 86 0.58 6.82 12.75
C ASN A 86 0.76 7.68 11.50
N PHE A 87 1.16 7.08 10.36
CA PHE A 87 1.37 7.81 9.11
C PHE A 87 0.05 8.21 8.47
N MET A 88 -0.93 7.29 8.50
CA MET A 88 -2.30 7.59 8.07
C MET A 88 -2.89 8.75 8.89
N PHE A 89 -2.72 8.75 10.22
CA PHE A 89 -3.17 9.84 11.09
C PHE A 89 -2.45 11.17 10.80
N SER A 90 -1.13 11.15 10.59
CA SER A 90 -0.37 12.35 10.20
C SER A 90 -0.86 12.95 8.88
N ALA A 91 -1.22 12.10 7.92
CA ALA A 91 -1.80 12.51 6.64
C ALA A 91 -3.32 12.79 6.72
N LYS A 92 -3.94 12.73 7.91
CA LYS A 92 -5.39 12.90 8.12
C LYS A 92 -6.25 11.89 7.33
N ILE A 93 -5.71 10.71 7.06
CA ILE A 93 -6.39 9.61 6.39
C ILE A 93 -7.14 8.79 7.44
N PHE A 94 -8.47 8.93 7.46
CA PHE A 94 -9.35 8.16 8.35
C PHE A 94 -10.05 6.99 7.65
N LYS A 95 -10.10 7.03 6.32
CA LYS A 95 -10.59 5.96 5.45
C LYS A 95 -9.68 5.87 4.22
N PRO A 96 -9.23 4.67 3.82
CA PRO A 96 -9.54 3.35 4.37
C PRO A 96 -8.79 3.04 5.68
N SER A 97 -9.27 2.06 6.45
CA SER A 97 -8.68 1.69 7.77
C SER A 97 -7.33 0.98 7.67
N ARG A 98 -7.00 0.45 6.49
CA ARG A 98 -5.72 -0.20 6.21
C ARG A 98 -5.26 0.24 4.82
N LEU A 99 -3.99 0.58 4.72
CA LEU A 99 -3.30 0.87 3.47
C LEU A 99 -2.04 0.02 3.40
N CYS A 100 -1.74 -0.47 2.22
CA CYS A 100 -0.51 -1.17 1.88
C CYS A 100 0.27 -0.33 0.88
N ALA A 101 1.56 -0.19 1.14
CA ALA A 101 2.53 0.47 0.30
C ALA A 101 3.44 -0.56 -0.36
N ILE A 102 3.73 -0.36 -1.64
CA ILE A 102 4.63 -1.23 -2.38
C ILE A 102 6.01 -0.59 -2.44
N TYR A 103 6.99 -1.39 -2.12
CA TYR A 103 8.40 -1.06 -2.19
C TYR A 103 9.09 -2.00 -3.17
N GLN A 104 10.04 -1.49 -3.91
CA GLN A 104 10.95 -2.28 -4.71
C GLN A 104 12.24 -2.48 -3.92
N LYS A 105 12.66 -3.73 -3.75
CA LYS A 105 14.01 -4.07 -3.26
C LYS A 105 15.00 -3.71 -4.36
N LEU A 106 15.92 -2.80 -4.04
CA LEU A 106 17.10 -2.55 -4.85
C LEU A 106 18.18 -3.50 -4.31
N SER A 107 18.24 -4.68 -4.90
CA SER A 107 19.37 -5.59 -4.70
C SER A 107 20.52 -5.07 -5.56
N ASN A 108 21.66 -4.72 -4.95
CA ASN A 108 22.88 -4.57 -5.73
C ASN A 108 23.35 -5.98 -6.11
N GLU A 109 23.31 -6.32 -7.39
CA GLU A 109 24.12 -7.41 -7.95
C GLU A 109 25.62 -7.05 -7.89
#